data_AF-A0A3S4N525-F1
#
_entry.id   AF-A0A3S4N525-F1
#
_cell.length_a   1.000
_cell.length_b   1.000
_cell.length_c   1.000
_cell.angle_alpha   90.00
_cell.angle_beta   90.00
_cell.angle_gamma   90.00
#
_symmetry.space_group_name_H-M   'P 1'
#
loop_
_entity.id
_entity.type
_entity.pdbx_description
1 polymer ?
#
loop_
_entity_poly.entity_id
_entity_poly.type
_entity_poly.pdbx_seq_one_letter_code
_entity_poly.pdbx_strand_id
1 'polypeptide(L)'
;MIDDRKHVHSSFGSGSLRGLPSYFTEHCTVHPVFLLNEREELKTKNGNIELHIHPLAKVTTPFDVWQNRTNARNLEHGTCGKGVGATMKRNESPYKLFAADLIAPQEMLIEKLKGIAYYYGFADENEIGELLQPFLEAIDRIDWKINDYTWLASFNHLIFEGSQGILLDMNHGVFPNVTYAHTTSKNAYEICKLLKIEDIEMYYVTRSYATRHGNGWMSNEKEMKLRNNEEETCTFNEYQKEFRTGEIDYKLLNYALKLDGAYVFPTKKNLVVTCLDQIDEQFKLENLEVEFNAVYGSYSPYSKDFRRIF
;
A
#
# COMPACT_ATOMS: atom_id res chain seq x y z
N MET A 1 -7.64 9.77 -11.74
CA MET A 1 -8.56 9.57 -12.89
C MET A 1 -7.84 9.79 -14.20
N ILE A 2 -8.23 9.09 -15.26
CA ILE A 2 -7.70 9.27 -16.63
C ILE A 2 -8.90 9.39 -17.56
N ASP A 3 -9.04 10.55 -18.19
CA ASP A 3 -10.19 10.91 -19.01
C ASP A 3 -11.52 10.70 -18.25
N ASP A 4 -12.40 9.84 -18.76
CA ASP A 4 -13.67 9.45 -18.16
C ASP A 4 -13.58 8.25 -17.20
N ARG A 5 -12.39 7.65 -17.05
CA ARG A 5 -12.16 6.45 -16.25
C ARG A 5 -11.64 6.78 -14.85
N LYS A 6 -12.34 6.26 -13.84
CA LYS A 6 -11.96 6.32 -12.42
C LYS A 6 -11.76 4.91 -11.86
N HIS A 7 -10.63 4.67 -11.19
CA HIS A 7 -10.38 3.43 -10.46
C HIS A 7 -9.67 3.73 -9.13
N VAL A 8 -10.07 3.01 -8.08
CA VAL A 8 -9.42 3.07 -6.77
C VAL A 8 -8.57 1.82 -6.65
N HIS A 9 -7.25 2.00 -6.76
CA HIS A 9 -6.29 0.92 -6.77
C HIS A 9 -6.04 0.38 -5.36
N SER A 10 -5.88 -0.94 -5.22
CA SER A 10 -5.40 -1.55 -3.97
C SER A 10 -4.40 -2.70 -4.19
N SER A 11 -4.71 -3.58 -5.14
CA SER A 11 -3.98 -4.81 -5.46
C SER A 11 -3.28 -4.73 -6.82
N PHE A 12 -3.73 -3.82 -7.70
CA PHE A 12 -3.09 -3.52 -8.97
C PHE A 12 -2.45 -2.13 -8.90
N GLY A 13 -1.25 -1.98 -9.46
CA GLY A 13 -0.54 -0.71 -9.50
C GLY A 13 -1.33 0.37 -10.24
N SER A 14 -1.10 1.63 -9.86
CA SER A 14 -1.76 2.83 -10.42
C SER A 14 -1.58 3.01 -11.93
N GLY A 15 -0.58 2.34 -12.53
CA GLY A 15 -0.35 2.29 -13.97
C GLY A 15 -1.35 1.44 -14.78
N SER A 16 -2.22 0.67 -14.13
CA SER A 16 -3.04 -0.33 -14.83
C SER A 16 -4.04 0.27 -15.82
N LEU A 17 -4.62 1.44 -15.54
CA LEU A 17 -5.49 2.15 -16.50
C LEU A 17 -4.73 2.71 -17.72
N ARG A 18 -3.39 2.79 -17.63
CA ARG A 18 -2.48 3.13 -18.74
C ARG A 18 -1.99 1.89 -19.50
N GLY A 19 -2.48 0.71 -19.16
CA GLY A 19 -2.10 -0.54 -19.81
C GLY A 19 -0.85 -1.20 -19.23
N LEU A 20 -0.28 -0.71 -18.13
CA LEU A 20 0.94 -1.26 -17.55
C LEU A 20 0.65 -2.48 -16.66
N PRO A 21 1.48 -3.54 -16.71
CA PRO A 21 1.37 -4.67 -15.79
C PRO A 21 1.81 -4.28 -14.38
N SER A 22 1.38 -5.04 -13.39
CA SER A 22 1.73 -4.88 -11.98
C SER A 22 2.67 -6.00 -11.51
N TYR A 23 3.51 -5.71 -10.52
CA TYR A 23 4.36 -6.70 -9.86
C TYR A 23 4.35 -6.53 -8.34
N PHE A 24 4.12 -7.62 -7.60
CA PHE A 24 4.21 -7.66 -6.13
C PHE A 24 5.54 -8.26 -5.70
N THR A 25 6.23 -7.56 -4.81
CA THR A 25 7.50 -8.01 -4.20
C THR A 25 7.22 -8.88 -2.97
N GLU A 26 8.24 -9.52 -2.39
CA GLU A 26 8.13 -10.25 -1.11
C GLU A 26 7.71 -9.38 0.08
N HIS A 27 7.82 -8.06 -0.08
CA HIS A 27 7.41 -7.09 0.93
C HIS A 27 5.90 -6.80 0.89
N CYS A 28 5.21 -7.22 -0.17
CA CYS A 28 3.76 -7.09 -0.31
C CYS A 28 3.01 -8.26 0.35
N THR A 29 1.72 -8.06 0.62
CA THR A 29 0.77 -9.09 1.04
C THR A 29 -0.34 -9.23 0.01
N VAL A 30 -0.78 -10.45 -0.29
CA VAL A 30 -1.86 -10.71 -1.23
C VAL A 30 -3.03 -11.44 -0.55
N HIS A 31 -4.25 -10.94 -0.77
CA HIS A 31 -5.47 -11.64 -0.36
C HIS A 31 -6.28 -12.01 -1.62
N PRO A 32 -6.37 -13.30 -2.01
CA PRO A 32 -7.08 -13.80 -3.19
C PRO A 32 -8.45 -13.16 -3.45
N VAL A 33 -9.35 -13.13 -2.45
CA VAL A 33 -10.70 -12.55 -2.62
C VAL A 33 -10.66 -11.06 -2.93
N PHE A 34 -9.83 -10.27 -2.24
CA PHE A 34 -9.73 -8.82 -2.49
C PHE A 34 -9.12 -8.54 -3.86
N LEU A 35 -8.09 -9.31 -4.25
CA LEU A 35 -7.48 -9.23 -5.56
C LEU A 35 -8.50 -9.56 -6.67
N LEU A 36 -9.30 -10.62 -6.51
CA LEU A 36 -10.32 -11.00 -7.49
C LEU A 36 -11.37 -9.91 -7.65
N ASN A 37 -11.86 -9.34 -6.55
CA ASN A 37 -12.88 -8.29 -6.59
C ASN A 37 -12.39 -7.06 -7.37
N GLU A 38 -11.17 -6.59 -7.08
CA GLU A 38 -10.59 -5.46 -7.83
C GLU A 38 -10.29 -5.83 -9.29
N ARG A 39 -9.86 -7.07 -9.55
CA ARG A 39 -9.62 -7.56 -10.91
C ARG A 39 -10.88 -7.47 -11.76
N GLU A 40 -12.02 -7.90 -11.23
CA GLU A 40 -13.30 -7.84 -11.95
C GLU A 40 -13.75 -6.38 -12.16
N GLU A 41 -13.57 -5.49 -11.18
CA GLU A 41 -13.85 -4.06 -11.37
C GLU A 41 -12.96 -3.44 -12.45
N LEU A 42 -11.65 -3.71 -12.42
CA LEU A 42 -10.67 -3.15 -13.34
C LEU A 42 -10.89 -3.64 -14.79
N LYS A 43 -11.34 -4.89 -14.98
CA LYS A 43 -11.77 -5.42 -16.29
C LYS A 43 -12.86 -4.57 -16.92
N THR A 44 -13.89 -4.17 -16.15
CA THR A 44 -15.00 -3.35 -16.68
C THR A 44 -14.54 -1.98 -17.20
N LYS A 45 -13.34 -1.54 -16.80
CA LYS A 45 -12.75 -0.24 -17.15
C LYS A 45 -11.62 -0.35 -18.18
N ASN A 46 -11.45 -1.52 -18.81
CA ASN A 46 -10.36 -1.83 -19.72
C ASN A 46 -8.97 -1.52 -19.12
N GLY A 47 -8.80 -1.75 -17.82
CA GLY A 47 -7.49 -1.68 -17.18
C GLY A 47 -6.71 -2.98 -17.40
N ASN A 48 -5.38 -2.89 -17.41
CA ASN A 48 -4.53 -4.06 -17.45
C ASN A 48 -4.62 -4.82 -16.11
N ILE A 49 -4.99 -6.11 -16.18
CA ILE A 49 -5.15 -7.00 -15.03
C ILE A 49 -3.97 -7.98 -14.88
N GLU A 50 -2.90 -7.76 -15.62
CA GLU A 50 -1.68 -8.54 -15.51
C GLU A 50 -0.97 -8.19 -14.21
N LEU A 51 -0.90 -9.17 -13.30
CA LEU A 51 -0.19 -9.08 -12.04
C LEU A 51 0.75 -10.27 -11.92
N HIS A 52 2.03 -9.98 -11.72
CA HIS A 52 3.05 -10.94 -11.36
C HIS A 52 3.37 -10.82 -9.87
N ILE A 53 3.69 -11.93 -9.21
CA ILE A 53 3.90 -11.94 -7.75
C ILE A 53 5.17 -12.71 -7.44
N HIS A 54 6.06 -12.10 -6.64
CA HIS A 54 7.25 -12.74 -6.13
C HIS A 54 6.87 -13.99 -5.30
N PRO A 55 7.56 -15.14 -5.45
CA PRO A 55 7.23 -16.38 -4.76
C PRO A 55 7.12 -16.25 -3.24
N LEU A 56 7.88 -15.32 -2.65
CA LEU A 56 7.94 -15.06 -1.21
C LEU A 56 7.00 -13.94 -0.73
N ALA A 57 6.15 -13.38 -1.59
CA ALA A 57 5.08 -12.48 -1.15
C ALA A 57 4.15 -13.23 -0.19
N LYS A 58 3.74 -12.59 0.90
CA LYS A 58 2.98 -13.25 1.96
C LYS A 58 1.51 -13.30 1.56
N VAL A 59 0.84 -14.41 1.86
CA VAL A 59 -0.60 -14.54 1.59
C VAL A 59 -1.37 -14.22 2.86
N THR A 60 -2.25 -13.22 2.77
CA THR A 60 -3.24 -12.91 3.80
C THR A 60 -4.42 -13.85 3.67
N THR A 61 -4.80 -14.49 4.78
CA THR A 61 -5.90 -15.47 4.84
C THR A 61 -7.17 -14.86 5.44
N PRO A 62 -8.35 -15.51 5.29
CA PRO A 62 -9.57 -15.09 5.97
C PRO A 62 -9.40 -15.04 7.50
N PHE A 63 -8.56 -15.90 8.07
CA PHE A 63 -8.28 -15.94 9.50
C PHE A 63 -7.42 -14.75 9.96
N ASP A 64 -6.48 -14.28 9.13
CA ASP A 64 -5.74 -13.03 9.41
C ASP A 64 -6.69 -11.83 9.46
N VAL A 65 -7.64 -11.78 8.51
CA VAL A 65 -8.66 -10.74 8.43
C VAL A 65 -9.58 -10.80 9.65
N TRP A 66 -10.05 -12.00 10.01
CA TRP A 66 -10.85 -12.23 11.20
C TRP A 66 -10.12 -11.74 12.46
N GLN A 67 -8.88 -12.18 12.68
CA GLN A 67 -8.06 -11.76 13.83
C GLN A 67 -7.88 -10.25 13.87
N ASN A 68 -7.70 -9.62 12.71
CA ASN A 68 -7.55 -8.17 12.65
C ASN A 68 -8.83 -7.44 13.08
N ARG A 69 -10.01 -7.99 12.77
CA ARG A 69 -11.32 -7.38 13.05
C ARG A 69 -11.88 -7.72 14.44
N THR A 70 -11.54 -8.86 15.02
CA THR A 70 -12.08 -9.31 16.32
C THR A 70 -11.20 -8.94 17.51
N ASN A 71 -9.93 -8.62 17.28
CA ASN A 71 -9.03 -8.24 18.36
C ASN A 71 -9.24 -6.78 18.79
N ALA A 72 -9.72 -6.57 20.03
CA ALA A 72 -10.00 -5.25 20.58
C ALA A 72 -8.82 -4.26 20.48
N ARG A 73 -7.58 -4.72 20.67
CA ARG A 73 -6.39 -3.85 20.56
C ARG A 73 -6.18 -3.37 19.12
N ASN A 74 -6.47 -4.19 18.12
CA ASN A 74 -6.36 -3.80 16.72
C ASN A 74 -7.42 -2.75 16.34
N LEU A 75 -8.63 -2.86 16.91
CA LEU A 75 -9.70 -1.87 16.76
C LEU A 75 -9.31 -0.54 17.43
N GLU A 76 -8.69 -0.60 18.61
CA GLU A 76 -8.14 0.59 19.29
C GLU A 76 -7.00 1.25 18.53
N HIS A 77 -6.20 0.51 17.77
CA HIS A 77 -5.10 1.09 16.99
C HIS A 77 -5.54 1.78 15.70
N GLY A 78 -6.73 1.46 15.17
CA GLY A 78 -7.26 2.05 13.95
C GLY A 78 -6.79 1.36 12.66
N THR A 79 -6.67 0.02 12.66
CA THR A 79 -6.19 -0.73 11.48
C THR A 79 -7.16 -0.68 10.30
N CYS A 80 -6.70 -1.00 9.07
CA CYS A 80 -7.56 -1.06 7.89
C CYS A 80 -8.53 -2.27 7.84
N GLY A 81 -8.46 -3.19 8.80
CA GLY A 81 -9.33 -4.37 8.84
C GLY A 81 -9.12 -5.36 7.68
N LYS A 82 -7.95 -5.32 7.04
CA LYS A 82 -7.58 -6.16 5.88
C LYS A 82 -6.60 -7.29 6.23
N GLY A 83 -6.17 -7.41 7.49
CA GLY A 83 -5.33 -8.53 7.93
C GLY A 83 -3.82 -8.35 7.78
N VAL A 84 -3.33 -7.23 7.24
CA VAL A 84 -1.89 -7.02 6.95
C VAL A 84 -1.00 -7.28 8.17
N GLY A 85 -1.28 -6.61 9.30
CA GLY A 85 -0.49 -6.80 10.53
C GLY A 85 -0.60 -8.21 11.12
N ALA A 86 -1.77 -8.84 10.99
CA ALA A 86 -1.98 -10.22 11.42
C ALA A 86 -1.18 -11.21 10.56
N THR A 87 -1.17 -11.02 9.23
CA THR A 87 -0.34 -11.78 8.29
C THR A 87 1.14 -11.64 8.60
N MET A 88 1.64 -10.42 8.82
CA MET A 88 3.05 -10.19 9.13
C MET A 88 3.46 -10.93 10.42
N LYS A 89 2.69 -10.77 11.49
CA LYS A 89 2.91 -11.46 12.76
C LYS A 89 2.83 -12.98 12.63
N ARG A 90 1.85 -13.50 11.88
CA ARG A 90 1.72 -14.94 11.66
C ARG A 90 2.92 -15.49 10.88
N ASN A 91 3.42 -14.77 9.88
CA ASN A 91 4.56 -15.20 9.08
C ASN A 91 5.90 -15.19 9.85
N GLU A 92 5.95 -14.63 11.06
CA GLU A 92 7.05 -14.83 12.02
C GLU A 92 6.97 -16.19 12.74
N SER A 93 5.79 -16.79 12.80
CA SER A 93 5.56 -18.12 13.37
C SER A 93 5.85 -19.25 12.36
N PRO A 94 5.77 -20.54 12.78
CA PRO A 94 5.84 -21.66 11.85
C PRO A 94 4.71 -21.73 10.82
N TYR A 95 3.56 -21.07 11.05
CA TYR A 95 2.37 -21.12 10.19
C TYR A 95 2.45 -20.14 9.02
N LYS A 96 3.47 -20.30 8.16
CA LYS A 96 3.76 -19.41 7.03
C LYS A 96 2.97 -19.79 5.79
N LEU A 97 2.54 -18.77 5.05
CA LEU A 97 1.92 -18.90 3.74
C LEU A 97 2.50 -17.86 2.78
N PHE A 98 2.91 -18.30 1.61
CA PHE A 98 3.55 -17.48 0.57
C PHE A 98 2.84 -17.67 -0.77
N ALA A 99 3.06 -16.74 -1.70
CA ALA A 99 2.41 -16.76 -3.01
C ALA A 99 2.73 -18.01 -3.82
N ALA A 100 3.92 -18.60 -3.63
CA ALA A 100 4.27 -19.90 -4.22
C ALA A 100 3.31 -21.04 -3.81
N ASP A 101 2.70 -20.96 -2.63
CA ASP A 101 1.75 -21.97 -2.17
C ASP A 101 0.40 -21.90 -2.92
N LEU A 102 0.10 -20.79 -3.59
CA LEU A 102 -1.15 -20.60 -4.36
C LEU A 102 -1.17 -21.44 -5.64
N ILE A 103 -0.01 -21.90 -6.10
CA ILE A 103 0.16 -22.79 -7.25
C ILE A 103 0.62 -24.20 -6.84
N ALA A 104 0.68 -24.48 -5.54
CA ALA A 104 1.02 -25.80 -5.02
C ALA A 104 -0.16 -26.78 -5.20
N PRO A 105 0.05 -28.10 -5.05
CA PRO A 105 -1.04 -29.06 -5.02
C PRO A 105 -2.12 -28.64 -4.00
N GLN A 106 -3.39 -28.66 -4.43
CA GLN A 106 -4.50 -28.10 -3.66
C GLN A 106 -4.63 -28.70 -2.24
N GLU A 107 -4.38 -30.01 -2.10
CA GLU A 107 -4.38 -30.70 -0.80
C GLU A 107 -3.36 -30.11 0.17
N MET A 108 -2.13 -29.83 -0.30
CA MET A 108 -1.09 -29.21 0.52
C MET A 108 -1.49 -27.80 0.96
N LEU A 109 -2.06 -27.00 0.05
CA LEU A 109 -2.54 -25.66 0.38
C LEU A 109 -3.64 -25.71 1.45
N ILE A 110 -4.61 -26.61 1.32
CA ILE A 110 -5.70 -26.79 2.30
C ILE A 110 -5.15 -27.16 3.68
N GLU A 111 -4.21 -28.10 3.77
CA GLU A 111 -3.62 -28.49 5.05
C GLU A 111 -2.84 -27.35 5.72
N LYS A 112 -2.13 -26.52 4.93
CA LYS A 112 -1.50 -25.30 5.45
C LYS A 112 -2.55 -24.31 5.97
N LEU A 113 -3.66 -24.13 5.25
CA LEU A 113 -4.75 -23.23 5.64
C LEU A 113 -5.45 -23.69 6.92
N LYS A 114 -5.68 -25.00 7.09
CA LYS A 114 -6.19 -25.57 8.35
C LYS A 114 -5.23 -25.33 9.51
N GLY A 115 -3.93 -25.56 9.30
CA GLY A 115 -2.90 -25.23 10.28
C GLY A 115 -2.96 -23.76 10.74
N ILE A 116 -3.19 -22.84 9.80
CA ILE A 116 -3.38 -21.41 10.10
C ILE A 116 -4.69 -21.16 10.86
N ALA A 117 -5.77 -21.85 10.52
CA ALA A 117 -7.04 -21.77 11.25
C ALA A 117 -6.85 -22.20 12.72
N TYR A 118 -6.21 -23.34 12.95
CA TYR A 118 -5.89 -23.83 14.30
C TYR A 118 -5.01 -22.87 15.08
N TYR A 119 -4.03 -22.23 14.42
CA TYR A 119 -3.19 -21.19 15.03
C TYR A 119 -4.01 -20.03 15.60
N TYR A 120 -5.12 -19.67 14.96
CA TYR A 120 -6.05 -18.64 15.44
C TYR A 120 -7.15 -19.16 16.36
N GLY A 121 -7.15 -20.46 16.68
CA GLY A 121 -8.07 -21.08 17.64
C GLY A 121 -9.37 -21.60 17.04
N PHE A 122 -9.49 -21.67 15.72
CA PHE A 122 -10.60 -22.37 15.07
C PHE A 122 -10.44 -23.87 15.29
N ALA A 123 -11.52 -24.59 15.62
CA ALA A 123 -11.49 -26.04 15.84
C ALA A 123 -12.60 -26.80 15.12
N ASP A 124 -13.64 -26.10 14.65
CA ASP A 124 -14.73 -26.70 13.87
C ASP A 124 -14.37 -26.73 12.39
N GLU A 125 -14.22 -27.95 11.84
CA GLU A 125 -13.90 -28.15 10.42
C GLU A 125 -14.97 -27.57 9.48
N ASN A 126 -16.24 -27.54 9.89
CA ASN A 126 -17.30 -26.96 9.06
C ASN A 126 -17.14 -25.44 8.95
N GLU A 127 -16.91 -24.76 10.07
CA GLU A 127 -16.66 -23.31 10.11
C GLU A 127 -15.40 -22.96 9.28
N ILE A 128 -14.33 -23.75 9.43
CA ILE A 128 -13.10 -23.58 8.64
C ILE A 128 -13.42 -23.73 7.14
N GLY A 129 -14.17 -24.75 6.76
CA GLY A 129 -14.60 -24.99 5.39
C GLY A 129 -15.40 -23.82 4.80
N GLU A 130 -16.38 -23.32 5.53
CA GLU A 130 -17.21 -22.18 5.11
C GLU A 130 -16.39 -20.90 4.90
N LEU A 131 -15.45 -20.61 5.81
CA LEU A 131 -14.57 -19.43 5.69
C LEU A 131 -13.56 -19.57 4.55
N LEU A 132 -13.10 -20.79 4.27
CA LEU A 132 -12.15 -21.05 3.19
C LEU A 132 -12.79 -21.15 1.81
N GLN A 133 -14.07 -21.49 1.71
CA GLN A 133 -14.75 -21.67 0.42
C GLN A 133 -14.55 -20.49 -0.56
N PRO A 134 -14.94 -19.23 -0.22
CA PRO A 134 -14.77 -18.10 -1.16
C PRO A 134 -13.29 -17.81 -1.44
N PHE A 135 -12.40 -18.16 -0.52
CA PHE A 135 -10.97 -17.98 -0.68
C PHE A 135 -10.39 -18.95 -1.71
N LEU A 136 -10.75 -20.24 -1.63
CA LEU A 136 -10.35 -21.26 -2.59
C LEU A 136 -10.96 -21.01 -3.96
N GLU A 137 -12.25 -20.64 -4.04
CA GLU A 137 -12.90 -20.25 -5.29
C GLU A 137 -12.19 -19.06 -5.96
N ALA A 138 -11.70 -18.09 -5.17
CA ALA A 138 -10.93 -16.98 -5.71
C ALA A 138 -9.55 -17.41 -6.24
N ILE A 139 -8.89 -18.36 -5.56
CA ILE A 139 -7.62 -18.94 -6.03
C ILE A 139 -7.82 -19.65 -7.37
N ASP A 140 -8.87 -20.46 -7.51
CA ASP A 140 -9.17 -21.22 -8.73
C ASP A 140 -9.51 -20.31 -9.93
N ARG A 141 -10.07 -19.12 -9.67
CA ARG A 141 -10.45 -18.15 -10.70
C ARG A 141 -9.31 -17.25 -11.18
N ILE A 142 -8.19 -17.21 -10.45
CA ILE A 142 -7.05 -16.37 -10.78
C ILE A 142 -5.96 -17.23 -11.43
N ASP A 143 -5.55 -16.81 -12.63
CA ASP A 143 -4.29 -17.30 -13.20
C ASP A 143 -3.10 -16.66 -12.48
N TRP A 144 -2.47 -17.42 -11.57
CA TRP A 144 -1.40 -16.95 -10.69
C TRP A 144 -0.04 -16.95 -11.40
N LYS A 145 0.41 -15.75 -11.79
CA LYS A 145 1.75 -15.55 -12.37
C LYS A 145 2.79 -15.36 -11.27
N ILE A 146 3.35 -16.47 -10.80
CA ILE A 146 4.38 -16.46 -9.75
C ILE A 146 5.77 -16.41 -10.40
N ASN A 147 6.44 -15.26 -10.31
CA ASN A 147 7.76 -15.06 -10.90
C ASN A 147 8.68 -14.30 -9.95
N ASP A 148 9.94 -14.68 -9.92
CA ASP A 148 10.96 -13.94 -9.18
C ASP A 148 11.36 -12.64 -9.90
N TYR A 149 12.35 -11.94 -9.35
CA TYR A 149 12.83 -10.68 -9.91
C TYR A 149 13.42 -10.78 -11.32
N THR A 150 13.71 -11.97 -11.85
CA THR A 150 14.21 -12.11 -13.24
C THR A 150 13.18 -11.66 -14.27
N TRP A 151 11.89 -11.72 -13.96
CA TRP A 151 10.83 -11.21 -14.84
C TRP A 151 10.95 -9.70 -15.08
N LEU A 152 11.42 -8.96 -14.07
CA LEU A 152 11.63 -7.51 -14.17
C LEU A 152 12.76 -7.13 -15.14
N ALA A 153 13.68 -8.05 -15.43
CA ALA A 153 14.81 -7.79 -16.34
C ALA A 153 14.36 -7.55 -17.80
N SER A 154 13.12 -7.89 -18.15
CA SER A 154 12.54 -7.63 -19.48
C SER A 154 12.08 -6.18 -19.68
N PHE A 155 12.07 -5.36 -18.62
CA PHE A 155 11.60 -3.98 -18.66
C PHE A 155 12.75 -2.99 -18.59
N ASN A 156 12.67 -1.93 -19.42
CA ASN A 156 13.65 -0.84 -19.41
C ASN A 156 13.45 0.13 -18.25
N HIS A 157 12.23 0.25 -17.75
CA HIS A 157 11.86 1.16 -16.67
C HIS A 157 10.99 0.43 -15.65
N LEU A 158 11.34 0.59 -14.38
CA LEU A 158 10.57 0.08 -13.25
C LEU A 158 10.06 1.26 -12.43
N ILE A 159 8.77 1.25 -12.10
CA ILE A 159 8.16 2.23 -11.21
C ILE A 159 7.83 1.51 -9.90
N PHE A 160 8.48 1.92 -8.82
CA PHE A 160 8.19 1.43 -7.48
C PHE A 160 7.13 2.32 -6.84
N GLU A 161 5.92 1.78 -6.68
CA GLU A 161 4.81 2.47 -5.99
C GLU A 161 4.86 2.16 -4.49
N GLY A 162 5.14 3.18 -3.68
CA GLY A 162 5.21 3.05 -2.22
C GLY A 162 3.85 3.03 -1.55
N SER A 163 3.77 2.34 -0.40
CA SER A 163 2.63 2.39 0.53
C SER A 163 3.14 2.04 1.93
N GLN A 164 2.73 2.71 3.01
CA GLN A 164 2.01 3.97 3.14
C GLN A 164 3.01 5.15 3.22
N GLY A 165 2.76 6.16 4.05
CA GLY A 165 3.70 7.28 4.26
C GLY A 165 4.84 6.95 5.22
N ILE A 166 5.97 7.66 5.08
CA ILE A 166 7.21 7.44 5.86
C ILE A 166 6.99 7.46 7.38
N LEU A 167 6.12 8.35 7.88
CA LEU A 167 5.85 8.48 9.33
C LEU A 167 4.92 7.39 9.89
N LEU A 168 4.47 6.46 9.03
CA LEU A 168 3.75 5.24 9.42
C LEU A 168 4.65 4.00 9.37
N ASP A 169 5.95 4.15 9.08
CA ASP A 169 6.91 3.04 9.04
C ASP A 169 6.96 2.32 10.40
N MET A 170 7.04 0.99 10.37
CA MET A 170 7.06 0.16 11.58
C MET A 170 8.25 0.46 12.52
N ASN A 171 9.37 0.95 11.98
CA ASN A 171 10.58 1.26 12.76
C ASN A 171 10.65 2.73 13.18
N HIS A 172 10.07 3.63 12.39
CA HIS A 172 10.35 5.08 12.50
C HIS A 172 9.12 5.92 12.81
N GLY A 173 7.92 5.37 12.65
CA GLY A 173 6.68 5.99 13.04
C GLY A 173 6.42 5.92 14.55
N VAL A 174 5.33 6.57 14.97
CA VAL A 174 4.92 6.57 16.38
C VAL A 174 4.14 5.28 16.70
N PHE A 175 4.85 4.26 17.16
CA PHE A 175 4.26 3.00 17.62
C PHE A 175 3.29 3.22 18.80
N PRO A 176 2.14 2.50 18.89
CA PRO A 176 1.71 1.36 18.06
C PRO A 176 0.92 1.74 16.80
N ASN A 177 0.66 3.03 16.56
CA ASN A 177 -0.20 3.47 15.46
C ASN A 177 0.60 3.66 14.15
N VAL A 178 1.21 2.56 13.72
CA VAL A 178 2.01 2.43 12.50
C VAL A 178 1.49 1.27 11.66
N THR A 179 1.93 1.18 10.40
CA THR A 179 1.76 -0.04 9.63
C THR A 179 2.85 -1.03 10.01
N TYR A 180 2.57 -2.32 9.92
CA TYR A 180 3.56 -3.38 10.18
C TYR A 180 4.35 -3.67 8.90
N ALA A 181 4.89 -2.61 8.29
CA ALA A 181 5.69 -2.66 7.07
C ALA A 181 6.70 -1.51 7.03
N HIS A 182 7.72 -1.66 6.18
CA HIS A 182 8.61 -0.56 5.84
C HIS A 182 7.96 0.31 4.76
N THR A 183 7.72 1.58 5.06
CA THR A 183 7.10 2.56 4.15
C THR A 183 8.11 3.56 3.59
N THR A 184 9.35 3.50 4.08
CA THR A 184 10.51 4.17 3.47
C THR A 184 10.90 3.54 2.14
N SER A 185 11.79 4.20 1.40
CA SER A 185 12.42 3.74 0.15
C SER A 185 13.28 2.49 0.32
N LYS A 186 13.52 2.03 1.55
CA LYS A 186 14.36 0.87 1.90
C LYS A 186 14.12 -0.33 1.00
N ASN A 187 12.89 -0.84 0.95
CA ASN A 187 12.56 -2.07 0.20
C ASN A 187 12.80 -1.88 -1.31
N ALA A 188 12.34 -0.75 -1.88
CA ALA A 188 12.54 -0.46 -3.30
C ALA A 188 14.05 -0.37 -3.64
N TYR A 189 14.84 0.25 -2.76
CA TYR A 189 16.28 0.38 -2.97
C TYR A 189 17.03 -0.95 -2.83
N GLU A 190 16.62 -1.84 -1.91
CA GLU A 190 17.14 -3.20 -1.82
C GLU A 190 16.94 -3.96 -3.14
N ILE A 191 15.77 -3.80 -3.77
CA ILE A 191 15.48 -4.40 -5.08
C ILE A 191 16.32 -3.77 -6.18
N CYS A 192 16.44 -2.44 -6.21
CA CYS A 192 17.31 -1.76 -7.18
C CYS A 192 18.75 -2.29 -7.09
N LYS A 193 19.29 -2.50 -5.88
CA LYS A 193 20.62 -3.10 -5.68
C LYS A 193 20.71 -4.53 -6.22
N LEU A 194 19.71 -5.36 -5.94
CA LEU A 194 19.67 -6.74 -6.45
C LEU A 194 19.65 -6.77 -7.98
N LEU A 195 18.90 -5.87 -8.60
CA LEU A 195 18.77 -5.73 -10.05
C LEU A 195 19.89 -4.88 -10.69
N LYS A 196 20.82 -4.35 -9.90
CA LYS A 196 21.91 -3.45 -10.34
C LYS A 196 21.41 -2.20 -11.08
N ILE A 197 20.30 -1.63 -10.61
CA ILE A 197 19.74 -0.37 -11.09
C ILE A 197 20.44 0.77 -10.36
N GLU A 198 21.17 1.59 -11.12
CA GLU A 198 21.93 2.72 -10.59
C GLU A 198 21.22 4.07 -10.86
N ASP A 199 20.47 4.18 -11.96
CA ASP A 199 19.72 5.40 -12.27
C ASP A 199 18.36 5.39 -11.55
N ILE A 200 18.33 6.04 -10.39
CA ILE A 200 17.17 6.07 -9.48
C ILE A 200 16.65 7.50 -9.39
N GLU A 201 15.50 7.72 -10.03
CA GLU A 201 14.77 8.97 -9.92
C GLU A 201 13.65 8.85 -8.87
N MET A 202 13.78 9.60 -7.78
CA MET A 202 12.85 9.55 -6.65
C MET A 202 11.80 10.64 -6.72
N TYR A 203 10.54 10.29 -6.44
CA TYR A 203 9.43 11.23 -6.32
C TYR A 203 8.83 11.15 -4.92
N TYR A 204 9.10 12.15 -4.07
CA TYR A 204 8.45 12.29 -2.77
C TYR A 204 7.07 12.90 -2.95
N VAL A 205 6.05 12.31 -2.33
CA VAL A 205 4.66 12.77 -2.46
C VAL A 205 4.15 13.26 -1.12
N THR A 206 3.60 14.46 -1.08
CA THR A 206 2.90 15.03 0.09
C THR A 206 1.63 15.73 -0.35
N ARG A 207 0.62 15.75 0.52
CA ARG A 207 -0.49 16.70 0.38
C ARG A 207 -0.02 18.11 0.81
N SER A 208 -0.76 19.13 0.40
CA SER A 208 -0.57 20.53 0.83
C SER A 208 -0.92 20.76 2.32
N TYR A 209 -1.65 19.83 2.93
CA TYR A 209 -2.02 19.80 4.35
C TYR A 209 -1.81 18.39 4.93
N ALA A 210 -1.75 18.27 6.26
CA ALA A 210 -1.57 16.98 6.92
C ALA A 210 -2.89 16.24 7.07
N THR A 211 -2.84 14.92 6.92
CA THR A 211 -3.99 14.03 7.11
C THR A 211 -3.59 12.80 7.88
N ARG A 212 -4.48 12.31 8.74
CA ARG A 212 -4.30 11.01 9.40
C ARG A 212 -5.62 10.25 9.43
N HIS A 213 -5.54 8.99 9.06
CA HIS A 213 -6.63 8.04 9.17
C HIS A 213 -6.24 6.99 10.22
N GLY A 214 -7.15 6.61 11.11
CA GLY A 214 -6.82 5.81 12.30
C GLY A 214 -6.43 6.65 13.51
N ASN A 215 -6.29 5.99 14.66
CA ASN A 215 -5.89 6.62 15.92
C ASN A 215 -4.39 6.99 15.92
N GLY A 216 -3.94 7.61 17.01
CA GLY A 216 -2.54 7.98 17.23
C GLY A 216 -2.24 9.45 17.05
N TRP A 217 -1.02 9.84 17.39
CA TRP A 217 -0.61 11.24 17.39
C TRP A 217 -0.53 11.84 15.97
N MET A 218 -0.91 13.11 15.86
CA MET A 218 -0.80 13.95 14.66
C MET A 218 -0.41 15.37 15.09
N SER A 219 0.63 15.93 14.47
CA SER A 219 1.00 17.33 14.65
C SER A 219 -0.05 18.27 14.06
N ASN A 220 -0.24 19.44 14.66
CA ASN A 220 -1.08 20.52 14.14
C ASN A 220 -2.51 20.06 13.77
N GLU A 221 -3.04 19.05 14.45
CA GLU A 221 -4.38 18.52 14.23
C GLU A 221 -5.41 19.63 14.49
N LYS A 222 -6.21 19.95 13.47
CA LYS A 222 -7.32 20.90 13.54
C LYS A 222 -8.30 20.61 12.40
N GLU A 223 -9.58 20.88 12.62
CA GLU A 223 -10.55 20.80 11.55
C GLU A 223 -10.23 21.84 10.46
N MET A 224 -10.11 21.37 9.22
CA MET A 224 -9.86 22.21 8.05
C MET A 224 -11.04 22.17 7.09
N LYS A 225 -11.42 23.35 6.58
CA LYS A 225 -12.42 23.45 5.53
C LYS A 225 -11.79 23.17 4.17
N LEU A 226 -11.94 21.93 3.70
CA LEU A 226 -11.47 21.51 2.38
C LEU A 226 -12.48 21.87 1.29
N ARG A 227 -11.98 22.19 0.10
CA ARG A 227 -12.75 22.36 -1.14
C ARG A 227 -12.41 21.21 -2.10
N ASN A 228 -13.27 20.95 -3.08
CA ASN A 228 -13.03 19.97 -4.15
C ASN A 228 -12.59 18.58 -3.63
N ASN A 229 -13.16 18.16 -2.49
CA ASN A 229 -12.80 16.93 -1.79
C ASN A 229 -13.88 15.84 -1.92
N GLU A 230 -14.81 15.99 -2.87
CA GLU A 230 -15.89 15.04 -3.15
C GLU A 230 -15.35 13.67 -3.60
N GLU A 231 -14.12 13.67 -4.14
CA GLU A 231 -13.41 12.48 -4.61
C GLU A 231 -12.52 11.82 -3.55
N GLU A 232 -12.56 12.32 -2.30
CA GLU A 232 -11.80 11.72 -1.19
C GLU A 232 -12.32 10.32 -0.88
N THR A 233 -11.42 9.34 -0.95
CA THR A 233 -11.72 7.93 -0.68
C THR A 233 -11.44 7.53 0.75
N CYS A 234 -10.61 8.29 1.48
CA CYS A 234 -10.33 8.08 2.90
C CYS A 234 -11.47 8.64 3.76
N THR A 235 -12.65 8.04 3.69
CA THR A 235 -13.81 8.40 4.49
C THR A 235 -13.86 7.60 5.81
N PHE A 236 -14.79 7.96 6.70
CA PHE A 236 -15.00 7.21 7.94
C PHE A 236 -15.29 5.74 7.64
N ASN A 237 -14.63 4.84 8.37
CA ASN A 237 -15.05 3.45 8.48
C ASN A 237 -14.88 2.93 9.90
N GLU A 238 -15.58 1.86 10.24
CA GLU A 238 -15.64 1.32 11.61
C GLU A 238 -14.27 0.89 12.17
N TYR A 239 -13.30 0.60 11.31
CA TYR A 239 -11.98 0.11 11.71
C TYR A 239 -10.95 1.24 11.84
N GLN A 240 -10.96 2.22 10.94
CA GLN A 240 -9.99 3.31 10.88
C GLN A 240 -10.55 4.65 11.42
N LYS A 241 -11.84 4.71 11.77
CA LYS A 241 -12.53 5.88 12.33
C LYS A 241 -12.46 7.13 11.42
N GLU A 242 -12.48 8.32 12.02
CA GLU A 242 -12.59 9.61 11.33
C GLU A 242 -11.30 9.99 10.60
N PHE A 243 -11.50 10.69 9.48
CA PHE A 243 -10.43 11.32 8.71
C PHE A 243 -10.04 12.64 9.37
N ARG A 244 -8.82 12.69 9.92
CA ARG A 244 -8.32 13.84 10.67
C ARG A 244 -7.46 14.71 9.77
N THR A 245 -7.58 16.02 9.96
CA THR A 245 -6.87 17.04 9.17
C THR A 245 -6.03 17.94 10.07
N GLY A 246 -5.10 18.67 9.48
CA GLY A 246 -4.24 19.59 10.20
C GLY A 246 -3.31 20.35 9.25
N GLU A 247 -2.70 21.42 9.74
CA GLU A 247 -1.72 22.16 8.95
C GLU A 247 -0.49 21.30 8.67
N ILE A 248 0.13 21.49 7.52
CA ILE A 248 1.36 20.78 7.18
C ILE A 248 2.49 21.16 8.16
N ASP A 249 3.14 20.14 8.73
CA ASP A 249 4.29 20.35 9.61
C ASP A 249 5.59 20.16 8.81
N TYR A 250 6.22 21.28 8.44
CA TYR A 250 7.48 21.26 7.69
C TYR A 250 8.64 20.62 8.46
N LYS A 251 8.64 20.66 9.81
CA LYS A 251 9.67 19.98 10.60
C LYS A 251 9.55 18.47 10.46
N LEU A 252 8.32 17.95 10.45
CA LEU A 252 8.07 16.53 10.20
C LEU A 252 8.36 16.13 8.75
N LEU A 253 8.07 17.00 7.77
CA LEU A 253 8.47 16.75 6.37
C LEU A 253 9.99 16.66 6.23
N ASN A 254 10.74 17.61 6.80
CA ASN A 254 12.21 17.59 6.79
C ASN A 254 12.76 16.36 7.52
N TYR A 255 12.15 15.99 8.65
CA TYR A 255 12.50 14.75 9.35
C TYR A 255 12.27 13.52 8.48
N ALA A 256 11.12 13.39 7.82
CA ALA A 256 10.80 12.27 6.93
C ALA A 256 11.78 12.18 5.75
N LEU A 257 12.10 13.31 5.12
CA LEU A 257 13.08 13.37 4.02
C LEU A 257 14.49 12.97 4.48
N LYS A 258 14.94 13.48 5.63
CA LYS A 258 16.25 13.15 6.19
C LYS A 258 16.36 11.67 6.57
N LEU A 259 15.29 11.13 7.16
CA LEU A 259 15.20 9.72 7.53
C LEU A 259 15.27 8.83 6.29
N ASP A 260 14.46 9.11 5.27
CA ASP A 260 14.44 8.31 4.05
C ASP A 260 15.74 8.38 3.26
N GLY A 261 16.40 9.56 3.27
CA GLY A 261 17.72 9.76 2.69
C GLY A 261 18.84 8.94 3.34
N ALA A 262 18.60 8.27 4.48
CA ALA A 262 19.55 7.31 5.05
C ALA A 262 19.51 5.94 4.34
N TYR A 263 18.44 5.64 3.60
CA TYR A 263 18.29 4.38 2.88
C TYR A 263 18.79 4.44 1.44
N VAL A 264 18.51 5.55 0.73
CA VAL A 264 18.71 5.66 -0.71
C VAL A 264 19.53 6.89 -1.08
N PHE A 265 20.39 6.73 -2.09
CA PHE A 265 21.11 7.83 -2.75
C PHE A 265 20.64 7.92 -4.20
N PRO A 266 19.52 8.61 -4.47
CA PRO A 266 18.96 8.68 -5.82
C PRO A 266 19.79 9.61 -6.72
N THR A 267 19.76 9.37 -8.03
CA THR A 267 20.39 10.25 -9.04
C THR A 267 19.63 11.57 -9.15
N LYS A 268 18.32 11.54 -8.93
CA LYS A 268 17.44 12.73 -8.89
C LYS A 268 16.41 12.62 -7.78
N LYS A 269 16.10 13.75 -7.16
CA LYS A 269 15.02 13.90 -6.17
C LYS A 269 14.02 14.90 -6.68
N ASN A 270 12.76 14.50 -6.73
CA ASN A 270 11.65 15.35 -7.09
C ASN A 270 10.63 15.39 -5.95
N LEU A 271 9.86 16.46 -5.87
CA LEU A 271 8.74 16.60 -4.95
C LEU A 271 7.43 16.72 -5.74
N VAL A 272 6.40 16.05 -5.24
CA VAL A 272 5.03 16.13 -5.73
C VAL A 272 4.14 16.62 -4.59
N VAL A 273 3.53 17.78 -4.78
CA VAL A 273 2.55 18.34 -3.83
C VAL A 273 1.15 18.16 -4.42
N THR A 274 0.32 17.36 -3.75
CA THR A 274 -1.06 17.09 -4.15
C THR A 274 -2.05 17.95 -3.38
N CYS A 275 -3.30 17.98 -3.84
CA CYS A 275 -4.39 18.71 -3.19
C CYS A 275 -4.15 20.23 -3.10
N LEU A 276 -3.43 20.81 -4.07
CA LEU A 276 -3.16 22.26 -4.10
C LEU A 276 -4.42 23.09 -4.40
N ASP A 277 -5.51 22.46 -4.83
CA ASP A 277 -6.82 23.06 -5.07
C ASP A 277 -7.78 22.98 -3.89
N GLN A 278 -7.41 22.29 -2.81
CA GLN A 278 -8.32 21.97 -1.70
C GLN A 278 -8.25 22.96 -0.53
N ILE A 279 -7.21 23.78 -0.46
CA ILE A 279 -7.00 24.80 0.59
C ILE A 279 -6.52 26.12 -0.04
N ASP A 280 -6.72 27.24 0.66
CA ASP A 280 -6.26 28.55 0.18
C ASP A 280 -4.77 28.78 0.49
N GLU A 281 -4.26 28.16 1.55
CA GLU A 281 -2.87 28.28 1.96
C GLU A 281 -1.92 27.63 0.96
N GLN A 282 -0.91 28.38 0.54
CA GLN A 282 0.11 27.89 -0.37
C GLN A 282 1.15 27.02 0.36
N PHE A 283 1.58 25.95 -0.31
CA PHE A 283 2.71 25.14 0.13
C PHE A 283 4.01 25.93 -0.01
N LYS A 284 4.75 26.07 1.09
CA LYS A 284 5.95 26.91 1.23
C LYS A 284 7.20 26.04 1.03
N LEU A 285 7.67 25.97 -0.21
CA LEU A 285 8.86 25.17 -0.57
C LEU A 285 10.12 25.64 0.17
N GLU A 286 10.22 26.93 0.48
CA GLU A 286 11.33 27.54 1.20
C GLU A 286 11.52 27.00 2.63
N ASN A 287 10.52 26.31 3.19
CA ASN A 287 10.62 25.69 4.50
C ASN A 287 11.22 24.27 4.45
N LEU A 288 11.47 23.72 3.27
CA LEU A 288 12.11 22.41 3.10
C LEU A 288 13.63 22.55 3.09
N GLU A 289 14.31 21.69 3.86
CA GLU A 289 15.77 21.67 3.97
C GLU A 289 16.47 20.94 2.80
N VAL A 290 15.70 20.20 2.00
CA VAL A 290 16.21 19.40 0.89
C VAL A 290 15.96 20.12 -0.43
N GLU A 291 17.01 20.25 -1.24
CA GLU A 291 16.89 20.70 -2.62
C GLU A 291 16.36 19.59 -3.52
N PHE A 292 15.40 19.93 -4.37
CA PHE A 292 14.79 19.05 -5.36
C PHE A 292 15.17 19.49 -6.78
N ASN A 293 15.36 18.51 -7.67
CA ASN A 293 15.61 18.72 -9.09
C ASN A 293 14.39 19.29 -9.83
N ALA A 294 13.19 18.90 -9.40
CA ALA A 294 11.92 19.44 -9.87
C ALA A 294 10.84 19.32 -8.79
N VAL A 295 9.86 20.22 -8.85
CA VAL A 295 8.65 20.17 -8.04
C VAL A 295 7.43 20.16 -8.95
N TYR A 296 6.50 19.27 -8.66
CA TYR A 296 5.25 19.12 -9.37
C TYR A 296 4.06 19.39 -8.43
N GLY A 297 2.98 19.93 -9.00
CA GLY A 297 1.74 20.21 -8.30
C GLY A 297 0.56 19.48 -8.96
N SER A 298 -0.34 18.94 -8.15
CA SER A 298 -1.65 18.41 -8.57
C SER A 298 -2.76 19.34 -8.10
N TYR A 299 -3.59 19.79 -9.05
CA TYR A 299 -4.70 20.74 -8.82
C TYR A 299 -6.09 20.13 -9.02
N SER A 300 -6.16 18.81 -9.14
CA SER A 300 -7.40 18.03 -9.15
C SER A 300 -7.09 16.52 -9.04
N PRO A 301 -8.09 15.64 -8.96
CA PRO A 301 -7.91 14.18 -9.07
C PRO A 301 -7.68 13.66 -10.51
N TYR A 302 -7.67 14.54 -11.52
CA TYR A 302 -7.41 14.20 -12.91
C TYR A 302 -5.93 14.34 -13.26
N SER A 303 -5.39 13.33 -13.97
CA SER A 303 -3.97 13.30 -14.34
C SER A 303 -3.51 14.48 -15.22
N LYS A 304 -4.42 15.14 -15.95
CA LYS A 304 -4.13 16.32 -16.79
C LYS A 304 -3.80 17.59 -15.98
N ASP A 305 -4.23 17.64 -14.72
CA ASP A 305 -4.05 18.81 -13.85
C ASP A 305 -2.78 18.70 -13.00
N PHE A 306 -1.94 17.70 -13.31
CA PHE A 306 -0.59 17.55 -12.80
C PHE A 306 0.41 18.32 -13.67
N ARG A 307 1.20 19.22 -13.08
CA ARG A 307 2.18 20.02 -13.82
C ARG A 307 3.41 20.35 -12.99
N ARG A 308 4.52 20.60 -13.65
CA ARG A 308 5.73 21.13 -13.02
C ARG A 308 5.50 22.58 -12.58
N ILE A 309 5.91 22.90 -11.36
CA ILE A 309 5.78 24.24 -10.75
C ILE A 309 7.13 24.85 -10.38
N PHE A 310 8.20 24.04 -10.34
CA PHE A 310 9.61 24.44 -10.24
C PHE A 310 10.49 23.39 -10.93
#